data_AF-K1SGS3-F1
#
_entry.id   AF-K1SGS3-F1
#
_cell.length_a   1.000
_cell.length_b   1.000
_cell.length_c   1.000
_cell.angle_alpha   90.00
_cell.angle_beta   90.00
_cell.angle_gamma   90.00
#
_symmetry.space_group_name_H-M   'P 1'
#
loop_
_entity.id
_entity.type
_entity.pdbx_description
1 polymer ?
#
loop_
_entity_poly.entity_id
_entity_poly.type
_entity_poly.pdbx_seq_one_letter_code
_entity_poly.pdbx_strand_id
1 'polypeptide(L)'
;QINDASKAYAAANEERLATVRKISDLKNERLALELKIKDEVQALYRSDKAKQRAAAEDLERAKRDKAAAERDLANARREVEVCTDRRAELIKQWQSINARKLVFDENEFICPTCKRRFEIEEIESRQQEITENFNRRNAADLEENNRRGKENKLRMEEVNQYISEIEEKIAEQVSIISEIEMSGILTAKLIEPDATPTIAANTEYIALGEQIAELEKEVSQPIAA
;
A
#
# COMPACT_ATOMS: atom_id res chain seq x y z
N GLN A 1 3.57 -14.99 84.59
CA GLN A 1 2.97 -13.65 84.34
C GLN A 1 3.62 -12.92 83.17
N ILE A 2 4.91 -12.52 83.21
CA ILE A 2 5.55 -11.82 82.06
C ILE A 2 5.59 -12.69 80.77
N ASN A 3 5.82 -14.00 80.91
CA ASN A 3 5.94 -14.93 79.77
C ASN A 3 4.58 -15.27 79.12
N ASP A 4 3.47 -15.12 79.84
CA ASP A 4 2.11 -15.37 79.33
C ASP A 4 1.58 -14.15 78.57
N ALA A 5 1.83 -12.95 79.09
CA ALA A 5 1.48 -11.69 78.42
C ALA A 5 2.25 -11.52 77.10
N SER A 6 3.54 -11.88 77.06
CA SER A 6 4.34 -11.83 75.82
C SER A 6 3.85 -12.81 74.75
N LYS A 7 3.33 -13.99 75.14
CA LYS A 7 2.77 -14.96 74.20
C LYS A 7 1.40 -14.53 73.68
N ALA A 8 0.54 -13.99 74.55
CA ALA A 8 -0.75 -13.44 74.16
C ALA A 8 -0.58 -12.24 73.21
N TYR A 9 0.38 -11.37 73.48
CA TYR A 9 0.72 -10.24 72.62
C TYR A 9 1.27 -10.69 71.25
N ALA A 10 2.13 -11.70 71.21
CA ALA A 10 2.64 -12.25 69.96
C ALA A 10 1.53 -12.86 69.09
N ALA A 11 0.62 -13.64 69.70
CA ALA A 11 -0.53 -14.22 69.01
C ALA A 11 -1.48 -13.14 68.47
N ALA A 12 -1.82 -12.13 69.29
CA ALA A 12 -2.67 -11.01 68.85
C ALA A 12 -2.02 -10.18 67.72
N ASN A 13 -0.69 -10.07 67.70
CA ASN A 13 0.03 -9.40 66.63
C ASN A 13 0.06 -10.25 65.33
N GLU A 14 0.16 -11.58 65.43
CA GLU A 14 0.03 -12.47 64.27
C GLU A 14 -1.37 -12.42 63.65
N GLU A 15 -2.43 -12.41 64.47
CA GLU A 15 -3.81 -12.23 64.01
C GLU A 15 -4.00 -10.88 63.32
N ARG A 16 -3.46 -9.80 63.90
CA ARG A 16 -3.48 -8.46 63.29
C ARG A 16 -2.78 -8.44 61.92
N LEU A 17 -1.61 -9.10 61.80
CA LEU A 17 -0.90 -9.20 60.53
C LEU A 17 -1.69 -10.01 59.50
N ALA A 18 -2.39 -11.06 59.91
CA ALA A 18 -3.29 -11.82 59.04
C ALA A 18 -4.45 -10.95 58.54
N THR A 19 -5.07 -10.15 59.41
CA THR A 19 -6.12 -9.21 59.04
C THR A 19 -5.62 -8.12 58.08
N VAL A 20 -4.40 -7.59 58.29
CA VAL A 20 -3.77 -6.64 57.36
C VAL A 20 -3.55 -7.24 55.97
N ARG A 21 -3.10 -8.50 55.89
CA ARG A 21 -2.97 -9.21 54.61
C ARG A 21 -4.33 -9.35 53.92
N LYS A 22 -5.36 -9.76 54.66
CA LYS A 22 -6.73 -9.86 54.15
C LYS A 22 -7.27 -8.53 53.63
N ILE A 23 -7.01 -7.41 54.32
CA ILE A 23 -7.35 -6.06 53.83
C ILE A 23 -6.66 -5.78 52.49
N SER A 24 -5.37 -6.13 52.36
CA SER A 24 -4.62 -5.95 51.11
C SER A 24 -5.22 -6.77 49.97
N ASP A 25 -5.60 -8.02 50.22
CA ASP A 25 -6.21 -8.89 49.23
C ASP A 25 -7.58 -8.34 48.78
N LEU A 26 -8.44 -7.96 49.72
CA LEU A 26 -9.75 -7.35 49.42
C LEU A 26 -9.61 -6.02 48.66
N LYS A 27 -8.59 -5.21 48.95
CA LYS A 27 -8.30 -3.99 48.18
C LYS A 27 -7.91 -4.31 46.73
N ASN A 28 -7.12 -5.36 46.53
CA ASN A 28 -6.76 -5.84 45.19
C ASN A 28 -7.98 -6.38 44.44
N GLU A 29 -8.84 -7.16 45.09
CA GLU A 29 -10.10 -7.66 44.52
C GLU A 29 -11.03 -6.50 44.13
N ARG A 30 -11.19 -5.51 45.01
CA ARG A 30 -12.00 -4.33 44.75
C ARG A 30 -11.46 -3.51 43.57
N LEU A 31 -10.15 -3.34 43.47
CA LEU A 31 -9.50 -2.68 42.33
C LEU A 31 -9.69 -3.47 41.03
N ALA A 32 -9.53 -4.80 41.08
CA ALA A 32 -9.73 -5.66 39.92
C ALA A 32 -11.17 -5.58 39.40
N LEU A 33 -12.15 -5.58 40.31
CA LEU A 33 -13.56 -5.40 39.98
C LEU A 33 -13.84 -4.01 39.37
N GLU A 34 -13.25 -2.94 39.92
CA GLU A 34 -13.34 -1.59 39.36
C GLU A 34 -12.84 -1.52 37.91
N LEU A 35 -11.66 -2.09 37.66
CA LEU A 35 -11.07 -2.15 36.32
C LEU A 35 -11.93 -2.97 35.35
N LYS A 36 -12.48 -4.10 35.82
CA LYS A 36 -13.38 -4.95 35.02
C LYS A 36 -14.64 -4.19 34.61
N ILE A 37 -15.31 -3.53 35.55
CA ILE A 37 -16.52 -2.73 35.26
C ILE A 37 -16.18 -1.61 34.28
N LYS A 38 -15.03 -0.94 34.47
CA LYS A 38 -14.57 0.11 33.55
C LYS A 38 -14.33 -0.44 32.15
N ASP A 39 -13.70 -1.60 32.02
CA ASP A 39 -13.44 -2.24 30.74
C ASP A 39 -14.74 -2.65 30.04
N GLU A 40 -15.72 -3.19 30.77
CA GLU A 40 -17.03 -3.56 30.25
C GLU A 40 -17.81 -2.33 29.76
N VAL A 41 -17.88 -1.28 30.57
CA VAL A 41 -18.56 -0.02 30.23
C VAL A 41 -17.92 0.63 28.99
N GLN A 42 -16.59 0.58 28.89
CA GLN A 42 -15.85 1.23 27.80
C GLN A 42 -15.60 0.32 26.59
N ALA A 43 -16.00 -0.95 26.61
CA ALA A 43 -15.66 -1.94 25.58
C ALA A 43 -16.12 -1.51 24.18
N LEU A 44 -17.38 -1.09 24.04
CA LEU A 44 -17.94 -0.63 22.77
C LEU A 44 -17.23 0.65 22.27
N TYR A 45 -17.00 1.61 23.15
CA TYR A 45 -16.28 2.84 22.82
C TYR A 45 -14.86 2.54 22.28
N ARG A 46 -14.11 1.65 22.95
CA ARG A 46 -12.77 1.25 22.50
C ARG A 46 -12.83 0.53 21.15
N SER A 47 -13.82 -0.34 20.96
CA SER A 47 -14.04 -1.04 19.69
C SER A 47 -14.31 -0.06 18.55
N ASP A 48 -15.25 0.87 18.73
CA ASP A 48 -15.60 1.83 17.68
C ASP A 48 -14.47 2.81 17.39
N LYS A 49 -13.72 3.22 18.42
CA LYS A 49 -12.51 4.03 18.24
C LYS A 49 -11.42 3.29 17.47
N ALA A 50 -11.28 1.98 17.68
CA ALA A 50 -10.36 1.15 16.91
C ALA A 50 -10.80 1.05 15.44
N LYS A 51 -12.09 0.85 15.17
CA LYS A 51 -12.64 0.85 13.80
C LYS A 51 -12.45 2.20 13.10
N GLN A 52 -12.68 3.30 13.81
CA GLN A 52 -12.47 4.65 13.27
C GLN A 52 -11.00 4.89 12.89
N ARG A 53 -10.05 4.42 13.71
CA ARG A 53 -8.62 4.50 13.39
C ARG A 53 -8.26 3.63 12.19
N ALA A 54 -8.73 2.40 12.15
CA ALA A 54 -8.50 1.49 11.02
C ALA A 54 -9.04 2.11 9.71
N ALA A 55 -10.26 2.63 9.73
CA ALA A 55 -10.84 3.31 8.57
C ALA A 55 -10.02 4.54 8.13
N ALA A 56 -9.44 5.30 9.07
CA ALA A 56 -8.58 6.43 8.74
C ALA A 56 -7.26 5.99 8.10
N GLU A 57 -6.65 4.92 8.62
CA GLU A 57 -5.43 4.33 8.06
C GLU A 57 -5.68 3.77 6.65
N ASP A 58 -6.81 3.10 6.45
CA ASP A 58 -7.20 2.54 5.15
C ASP A 58 -7.53 3.63 4.14
N LEU A 59 -8.19 4.73 4.56
CA LEU A 59 -8.41 5.88 3.70
C LEU A 59 -7.09 6.49 3.21
N GLU A 60 -6.14 6.71 4.13
CA GLU A 60 -4.84 7.27 3.77
C GLU A 60 -4.01 6.32 2.90
N ARG A 61 -4.14 5.01 3.12
CA ARG A 61 -3.53 3.99 2.26
C ARG A 61 -4.12 4.05 0.85
N ALA A 62 -5.44 4.00 0.72
CA ALA A 62 -6.13 4.04 -0.57
C ALA A 62 -5.80 5.33 -1.36
N LYS A 63 -5.71 6.48 -0.68
CA LYS A 63 -5.28 7.75 -1.29
C LYS A 63 -3.85 7.69 -1.83
N ARG A 64 -2.91 7.11 -1.07
CA ARG A 64 -1.51 6.95 -1.52
C ARG A 64 -1.41 6.01 -2.71
N ASP A 65 -2.13 4.90 -2.66
CA ASP A 65 -2.12 3.89 -3.73
C ASP A 65 -2.75 4.43 -5.01
N LYS A 66 -3.88 5.16 -4.89
CA LYS A 66 -4.48 5.91 -6.00
C LYS A 66 -3.49 6.91 -6.61
N ALA A 67 -2.83 7.72 -5.79
CA ALA A 67 -1.87 8.71 -6.28
C ALA A 67 -0.65 8.07 -6.95
N ALA A 68 -0.22 6.88 -6.51
CA ALA A 68 0.83 6.12 -7.18
C ALA A 68 0.37 5.60 -8.55
N ALA A 69 -0.81 4.96 -8.60
CA ALA A 69 -1.40 4.48 -9.83
C ALA A 69 -1.64 5.61 -10.86
N GLU A 70 -2.06 6.80 -10.42
CA GLU A 70 -2.20 7.97 -11.30
C GLU A 70 -0.88 8.45 -11.92
N ARG A 71 0.24 8.35 -11.17
CA ARG A 71 1.57 8.64 -11.73
C ARG A 71 1.99 7.61 -12.77
N ASP A 72 1.73 6.34 -12.49
CA ASP A 72 2.03 5.24 -13.42
C ASP A 72 1.20 5.37 -14.70
N LEU A 73 -0.09 5.71 -14.58
CA LEU A 73 -0.97 6.00 -15.70
C LEU A 73 -0.44 7.15 -16.56
N ALA A 74 0.01 8.24 -15.94
CA ALA A 74 0.59 9.37 -16.66
C ALA A 74 1.87 8.97 -17.42
N ASN A 75 2.70 8.12 -16.83
CA ASN A 75 3.90 7.61 -17.48
C ASN A 75 3.56 6.69 -18.67
N ALA A 76 2.62 5.75 -18.48
CA ALA A 76 2.17 4.85 -19.53
C ALA A 76 1.54 5.60 -20.72
N ARG A 77 0.75 6.65 -20.44
CA ARG A 77 0.20 7.52 -21.51
C ARG A 77 1.28 8.24 -22.31
N ARG A 78 2.33 8.74 -21.67
CA ARG A 78 3.49 9.31 -22.39
C ARG A 78 4.20 8.27 -23.24
N GLU A 79 4.27 7.02 -22.77
CA GLU A 79 4.86 5.95 -23.57
C GLU A 79 4.02 5.62 -24.81
N VAL A 80 2.68 5.65 -24.72
CA VAL A 80 1.81 5.54 -25.91
C VAL A 80 2.06 6.68 -26.90
N GLU A 81 2.26 7.91 -26.44
CA GLU A 81 2.63 9.04 -27.30
C GLU A 81 3.97 8.76 -28.03
N VAL A 82 5.01 8.32 -27.30
CA VAL A 82 6.31 7.96 -27.88
C VAL A 82 6.17 6.86 -28.94
N CYS A 83 5.40 5.81 -28.67
CA CYS A 83 5.15 4.74 -29.64
C CYS A 83 4.35 5.23 -30.85
N THR A 84 3.44 6.18 -30.65
CA THR A 84 2.65 6.79 -31.73
C THR A 84 3.53 7.62 -32.66
N ASP A 85 4.42 8.43 -32.11
CA ASP A 85 5.42 9.21 -32.86
C ASP A 85 6.37 8.28 -33.60
N ARG A 86 6.83 7.22 -32.93
CA ARG A 86 7.68 6.20 -33.54
C ARG A 86 7.01 5.51 -34.72
N ARG A 87 5.71 5.20 -34.61
CA ARG A 87 4.92 4.65 -35.72
C ARG A 87 4.84 5.62 -36.88
N ALA A 88 4.57 6.90 -36.62
CA ALA A 88 4.52 7.92 -37.68
C ALA A 88 5.87 8.04 -38.41
N GLU A 89 6.97 7.99 -37.68
CA GLU A 89 8.32 8.00 -38.25
C GLU A 89 8.60 6.76 -39.10
N LEU A 90 8.23 5.57 -38.63
CA LEU A 90 8.38 4.33 -39.40
C LEU A 90 7.57 4.36 -40.71
N ILE A 91 6.37 4.94 -40.70
CA ILE A 91 5.55 5.14 -41.90
C ILE A 91 6.26 6.07 -42.89
N LYS A 92 6.83 7.19 -42.43
CA LYS A 92 7.62 8.10 -43.28
C LYS A 92 8.83 7.39 -43.89
N GLN A 93 9.55 6.61 -43.08
CA GLN A 93 10.69 5.81 -43.54
C GLN A 93 10.26 4.81 -44.61
N TRP A 94 9.16 4.09 -44.39
CA TRP A 94 8.60 3.15 -45.36
C TRP A 94 8.23 3.84 -46.68
N GLN A 95 7.56 5.01 -46.62
CA GLN A 95 7.22 5.80 -47.79
C GLN A 95 8.48 6.24 -48.55
N SER A 96 9.52 6.69 -47.83
CA SER A 96 10.80 7.07 -48.42
C SER A 96 11.49 5.88 -49.11
N ILE A 97 11.52 4.70 -48.49
CA ILE A 97 12.10 3.49 -49.06
C ILE A 97 11.36 3.09 -50.34
N ASN A 98 10.02 3.09 -50.32
CA ASN A 98 9.22 2.76 -51.49
C ASN A 98 9.30 3.80 -52.62
N ALA A 99 9.62 5.05 -52.30
CA ALA A 99 9.79 6.09 -53.31
C ALA A 99 11.16 6.02 -54.01
N ARG A 100 12.10 5.20 -53.53
CA ARG A 100 13.44 5.05 -54.14
C ARG A 100 13.30 4.50 -55.57
N LYS A 101 14.09 5.07 -56.47
CA LYS A 101 14.18 4.63 -57.86
C LYS A 101 15.62 4.25 -58.17
N LEU A 102 15.79 3.20 -58.94
CA LEU A 102 17.08 2.84 -59.51
C LEU A 102 17.45 3.87 -60.57
N VAL A 103 18.63 4.47 -60.42
CA VAL A 103 19.21 5.40 -61.40
C VAL A 103 20.60 4.89 -61.70
N PHE A 104 20.90 4.72 -62.99
CA PHE A 104 22.24 4.37 -63.45
C PHE A 104 22.99 5.66 -63.78
N ASP A 105 24.17 5.86 -63.18
CA ASP A 105 25.07 6.95 -63.54
C ASP A 105 25.88 6.55 -64.78
N GLU A 106 25.74 7.31 -65.87
CA GLU A 106 26.47 7.04 -67.12
C GLU A 106 28.00 7.10 -66.93
N ASN A 107 28.49 7.82 -65.92
CA ASN A 107 29.92 7.87 -65.62
C ASN A 107 30.44 6.54 -65.06
N GLU A 108 29.58 5.69 -64.48
CA GLU A 108 29.98 4.35 -64.03
C GLU A 108 30.27 3.40 -65.20
N PHE A 109 29.85 3.76 -66.41
CA PHE A 109 30.08 2.99 -67.63
C PHE A 109 31.29 3.50 -68.45
N ILE A 110 32.09 4.40 -67.88
CA ILE A 110 33.27 4.99 -68.52
C ILE A 110 34.51 4.61 -67.72
N CYS A 111 35.52 4.05 -68.39
CA CYS A 111 36.78 3.72 -67.77
C CYS A 111 37.45 4.99 -67.21
N PRO A 112 37.75 5.06 -65.90
CA PRO A 112 38.30 6.26 -65.29
C PRO A 112 39.71 6.59 -65.80
N THR A 113 40.45 5.57 -66.24
CA THR A 113 41.86 5.66 -66.68
C THR A 113 41.98 6.11 -68.14
N CYS A 114 41.27 5.45 -69.07
CA CYS A 114 41.39 5.73 -70.50
C CYS A 114 40.22 6.53 -71.09
N LYS A 115 39.19 6.85 -70.28
CA LYS A 115 37.97 7.57 -70.68
C LYS A 115 37.16 6.91 -71.80
N ARG A 116 37.46 5.66 -72.13
CA ARG A 116 36.68 4.85 -73.07
C ARG A 116 35.42 4.30 -72.37
N ARG A 117 34.30 4.26 -73.10
CA ARG A 117 33.09 3.56 -72.65
C ARG A 117 33.37 2.05 -72.56
N PHE A 118 32.82 1.40 -71.55
CA PHE A 118 32.89 -0.06 -71.43
C PHE A 118 32.15 -0.74 -72.59
N GLU A 119 32.53 -2.00 -72.86
CA GLU A 119 31.83 -2.82 -73.85
C GLU A 119 30.41 -3.17 -73.37
N ILE A 120 29.52 -3.55 -74.29
CA ILE A 120 28.10 -3.74 -74.00
C ILE A 120 27.91 -4.80 -72.91
N GLU A 121 28.63 -5.91 -72.98
CA GLU A 121 28.56 -7.00 -72.00
C GLU A 121 29.02 -6.56 -70.60
N GLU A 122 30.02 -5.68 -70.52
CA GLU A 122 30.50 -5.12 -69.25
C GLU A 122 29.48 -4.13 -68.65
N ILE A 123 28.82 -3.33 -69.50
CA ILE A 123 27.75 -2.42 -69.08
C ILE A 123 26.56 -3.21 -68.56
N GLU A 124 26.12 -4.25 -69.27
CA GLU A 124 25.00 -5.10 -68.86
C GLU A 124 25.28 -5.83 -67.54
N SER A 125 26.47 -6.41 -67.40
CA SER A 125 26.90 -7.05 -66.14
C SER A 125 26.89 -6.06 -64.97
N ARG A 126 27.37 -4.84 -65.19
CA ARG A 126 27.40 -3.81 -64.15
C ARG A 126 26.01 -3.27 -63.82
N GLN A 127 25.14 -3.10 -64.82
CA GLN A 127 23.73 -2.75 -64.60
C GLN A 127 23.01 -3.84 -63.80
N GLN A 128 23.29 -5.11 -64.07
CA GLN A 128 22.74 -6.23 -63.31
C GLN A 128 23.21 -6.18 -61.85
N GLU A 129 24.51 -6.00 -61.59
CA GLU A 129 25.05 -5.89 -60.23
C GLU A 129 24.42 -4.72 -59.46
N ILE A 130 24.32 -3.53 -60.09
CA ILE A 130 23.70 -2.34 -59.50
C ILE A 130 22.23 -2.61 -59.19
N THR A 131 21.50 -3.28 -60.09
CA THR A 131 20.08 -3.64 -59.91
C THR A 131 19.90 -4.63 -58.75
N GLU A 132 20.71 -5.69 -58.70
CA GLU A 132 20.67 -6.68 -57.63
C GLU A 132 21.01 -6.05 -56.27
N ASN A 133 22.04 -5.20 -56.23
CA ASN A 133 22.43 -4.47 -55.03
C ASN A 133 21.32 -3.53 -54.55
N PHE A 134 20.68 -2.78 -55.46
CA PHE A 134 19.56 -1.91 -55.15
C PHE A 134 18.39 -2.71 -54.58
N ASN A 135 17.96 -3.78 -55.27
CA ASN A 135 16.85 -4.63 -54.83
C ASN A 135 17.11 -5.26 -53.46
N ARG A 136 18.32 -5.79 -53.25
CA ARG A 136 18.73 -6.39 -51.98
C ARG A 136 18.71 -5.38 -50.84
N ARG A 137 19.29 -4.19 -51.03
CA ARG A 137 19.29 -3.13 -50.00
C ARG A 137 17.88 -2.65 -49.70
N ASN A 138 17.06 -2.47 -50.73
CA ASN A 138 15.69 -2.01 -50.56
C ASN A 138 14.84 -3.04 -49.81
N ALA A 139 14.98 -4.33 -50.14
CA ALA A 139 14.32 -5.41 -49.43
C ALA A 139 14.75 -5.47 -47.95
N ALA A 140 16.05 -5.38 -47.67
CA ALA A 140 16.58 -5.38 -46.31
C ALA A 140 16.06 -4.18 -45.47
N ASP A 141 16.03 -2.98 -46.04
CA ASP A 141 15.50 -1.80 -45.37
C ASP A 141 14.00 -1.91 -45.10
N LEU A 142 13.22 -2.49 -46.03
CA LEU A 142 11.80 -2.76 -45.83
C LEU A 142 11.56 -3.81 -44.76
N GLU A 143 12.36 -4.88 -44.73
CA GLU A 143 12.27 -5.92 -43.72
C GLU A 143 12.55 -5.37 -42.32
N GLU A 144 13.62 -4.58 -42.18
CA GLU A 144 13.99 -3.94 -40.91
C GLU A 144 12.93 -2.92 -40.45
N ASN A 145 12.37 -2.14 -41.38
CA ASN A 145 11.27 -1.22 -41.06
C ASN A 145 10.03 -2.00 -40.56
N ASN A 146 9.67 -3.08 -41.24
CA ASN A 146 8.56 -3.95 -40.83
C ASN A 146 8.80 -4.62 -39.48
N ARG A 147 10.03 -5.08 -39.20
CA ARG A 147 10.41 -5.66 -37.91
C ARG A 147 10.22 -4.65 -36.78
N ARG A 148 10.79 -3.45 -36.92
CA ARG A 148 10.62 -2.34 -35.96
C ARG A 148 9.15 -1.92 -35.81
N GLY A 149 8.37 -1.97 -36.90
CA GLY A 149 6.93 -1.70 -36.88
C GLY A 149 6.15 -2.72 -36.06
N LYS A 150 6.46 -4.02 -36.20
CA LYS A 150 5.87 -5.09 -35.40
C LYS A 150 6.23 -4.96 -33.92
N GLU A 151 7.49 -4.66 -33.60
CA GLU A 151 7.95 -4.45 -32.22
C GLU A 151 7.25 -3.25 -31.57
N ASN A 152 7.16 -2.12 -32.28
CA ASN A 152 6.45 -0.95 -31.79
C ASN A 152 4.95 -1.23 -31.57
N LYS A 153 4.33 -2.00 -32.47
CA LYS A 153 2.93 -2.41 -32.31
C LYS A 153 2.74 -3.26 -31.06
N LEU A 154 3.58 -4.28 -30.85
CA LEU A 154 3.51 -5.13 -29.66
C LEU A 154 3.68 -4.28 -28.39
N ARG A 155 4.64 -3.36 -28.39
CA ARG A 155 4.83 -2.44 -27.25
C ARG A 155 3.60 -1.58 -26.98
N MET A 156 2.96 -1.05 -28.01
CA MET A 156 1.70 -0.30 -27.84
C MET A 156 0.59 -1.17 -27.24
N GLU A 157 0.48 -2.43 -27.66
CA GLU A 157 -0.54 -3.35 -27.13
C GLU A 157 -0.29 -3.64 -25.65
N GLU A 158 0.96 -3.92 -25.26
CA GLU A 158 1.36 -4.11 -23.86
C GLU A 158 1.08 -2.89 -22.99
N VAL A 159 1.46 -1.70 -23.46
CA VAL A 159 1.27 -0.45 -22.69
C VAL A 159 -0.21 -0.12 -22.56
N ASN A 160 -1.02 -0.34 -23.60
CA ASN A 160 -2.47 -0.13 -23.53
C ASN A 160 -3.14 -1.12 -22.58
N GLN A 161 -2.72 -2.38 -22.57
CA GLN A 161 -3.20 -3.36 -21.60
C GLN A 161 -2.86 -2.92 -20.17
N TYR A 162 -1.62 -2.49 -19.95
CA TYR A 162 -1.19 -1.98 -18.65
C TYR A 162 -1.96 -0.72 -18.21
N ILE A 163 -2.30 0.17 -19.15
CA ILE A 163 -3.18 1.33 -18.89
C ILE A 163 -4.53 0.86 -18.36
N SER A 164 -5.18 -0.12 -19.01
CA SER A 164 -6.46 -0.65 -18.55
C SER A 164 -6.37 -1.21 -17.13
N GLU A 165 -5.32 -1.98 -16.83
CA GLU A 165 -5.09 -2.53 -15.48
C GLU A 165 -4.88 -1.44 -14.42
N ILE A 166 -4.18 -0.35 -14.78
CA ILE A 166 -3.99 0.79 -13.87
C ILE A 166 -5.32 1.53 -13.65
N GLU A 167 -6.12 1.73 -14.70
CA GLU A 167 -7.42 2.39 -14.61
C GLU A 167 -8.39 1.60 -13.72
N GLU A 168 -8.39 0.27 -13.81
CA GLU A 168 -9.13 -0.60 -12.89
C GLU A 168 -8.68 -0.42 -11.43
N LYS A 169 -7.36 -0.41 -11.17
CA LYS A 169 -6.83 -0.17 -9.82
C LYS A 169 -7.24 1.20 -9.28
N ILE A 170 -7.19 2.24 -10.11
CA ILE A 170 -7.64 3.58 -9.70
C ILE A 170 -9.13 3.55 -9.35
N ALA A 171 -9.96 2.90 -10.16
CA ALA A 171 -11.39 2.78 -9.90
C ALA A 171 -11.68 2.04 -8.59
N GLU A 172 -10.96 0.95 -8.30
CA GLU A 172 -11.04 0.23 -7.04
C GLU A 172 -10.70 1.12 -5.84
N GLN A 173 -9.58 1.85 -5.90
CA GLN A 173 -9.19 2.76 -4.82
C GLN A 173 -10.19 3.91 -4.64
N VAL A 174 -10.78 4.42 -5.72
CA VAL A 174 -11.86 5.41 -5.66
C VAL A 174 -13.10 4.85 -4.97
N SER A 175 -13.47 3.59 -5.24
CA SER A 175 -14.59 2.92 -4.56
C SER A 175 -14.33 2.83 -3.06
N ILE A 176 -13.15 2.34 -2.66
CA ILE A 176 -12.75 2.21 -1.25
C ILE A 176 -12.80 3.56 -0.52
N ILE A 177 -12.23 4.60 -1.14
CA ILE A 177 -12.27 5.97 -0.59
C ILE A 177 -13.71 6.42 -0.40
N SER A 178 -14.55 6.25 -1.43
CA SER A 178 -15.96 6.64 -1.39
C SER A 178 -16.74 5.88 -0.32
N GLU A 179 -16.54 4.57 -0.18
CA GLU A 179 -17.20 3.74 0.82
C GLU A 179 -16.84 4.19 2.25
N ILE A 180 -15.55 4.45 2.50
CA ILE A 180 -15.10 4.93 3.81
C ILE A 180 -15.68 6.31 4.12
N GLU A 181 -15.64 7.24 3.17
CA GLU A 181 -16.18 8.59 3.33
C GLU A 181 -17.70 8.58 3.53
N MET A 182 -18.43 7.72 2.80
CA MET A 182 -19.88 7.58 2.91
C MET A 182 -20.32 6.86 4.18
N SER A 183 -19.49 5.98 4.76
CA SER A 183 -19.83 5.26 5.99
C SER A 183 -20.06 6.19 7.19
N GLY A 184 -19.54 7.43 7.15
CA GLY A 184 -19.61 8.39 8.24
C GLY A 184 -18.77 8.00 9.47
N ILE A 185 -18.02 6.90 9.41
CA ILE A 185 -17.24 6.40 10.56
C ILE A 185 -16.17 7.40 11.01
N LEU A 186 -15.63 8.17 10.07
CA LEU A 186 -14.59 9.18 10.34
C LEU A 186 -15.17 10.45 10.99
N THR A 187 -16.42 10.78 10.71
CA THR A 187 -17.10 11.95 11.27
C THR A 187 -17.90 11.64 12.53
N ALA A 188 -18.07 10.36 12.86
CA ALA A 188 -18.73 9.90 14.07
C ALA A 188 -18.03 10.44 15.33
N LYS A 189 -18.77 11.20 16.14
CA LYS A 189 -18.29 11.71 17.43
C LYS A 189 -18.45 10.63 18.50
N LEU A 190 -17.35 10.00 18.87
CA LEU A 190 -17.31 9.00 19.93
C LEU A 190 -17.13 9.67 21.29
N ILE A 191 -18.05 9.42 22.22
CA ILE A 191 -17.99 9.92 23.60
C ILE A 191 -17.61 8.75 24.50
N GLU A 192 -16.57 8.93 25.31
CA GLU A 192 -16.16 7.90 26.27
C GLU A 192 -17.21 7.80 27.39
N PRO A 193 -17.81 6.62 27.63
CA PRO A 193 -18.79 6.45 28.69
C PRO A 193 -18.12 6.52 30.06
N ASP A 194 -18.78 7.21 30.99
CA ASP A 194 -18.36 7.28 32.38
C ASP A 194 -18.74 6.00 33.12
N ALA A 195 -17.75 5.32 33.70
CA ALA A 195 -17.94 4.09 34.46
C ALA A 195 -18.28 4.35 35.94
N THR A 196 -18.07 5.58 36.44
CA THR A 196 -18.27 5.93 37.86
C THR A 196 -19.67 5.57 38.38
N PRO A 197 -20.78 5.85 37.67
CA PRO A 197 -22.11 5.47 38.13
C PRO A 197 -22.30 3.94 38.25
N THR A 198 -21.76 3.18 37.29
CA THR A 198 -21.86 1.71 37.27
C THR A 198 -21.03 1.08 38.39
N ILE A 199 -19.83 1.61 38.65
CA ILE A 199 -18.97 1.19 39.76
C ILE A 199 -19.68 1.48 41.10
N ALA A 200 -20.23 2.68 41.26
CA ALA A 200 -20.90 3.10 42.50
C ALA A 200 -22.19 2.29 42.79
N ALA A 201 -22.86 1.78 41.76
CA ALA A 201 -24.06 0.96 41.90
C ALA A 201 -23.76 -0.55 42.02
N ASN A 202 -22.51 -0.98 41.85
CA ASN A 202 -22.16 -2.40 41.87
C ASN A 202 -22.17 -2.96 43.30
N THR A 203 -23.04 -3.95 43.54
CA THR A 203 -23.28 -4.51 44.87
C THR A 203 -22.05 -5.22 45.47
N GLU A 204 -21.26 -5.89 44.64
CA GLU A 204 -20.03 -6.58 45.07
C GLU A 204 -18.93 -5.57 45.43
N TYR A 205 -18.79 -4.50 44.65
CA TYR A 205 -17.87 -3.39 44.92
C TYR A 205 -18.19 -2.68 46.24
N ILE A 206 -19.48 -2.43 46.50
CA ILE A 206 -19.95 -1.88 47.79
C ILE A 206 -19.61 -2.83 48.94
N ALA A 207 -19.96 -4.12 48.80
CA ALA A 207 -19.73 -5.12 49.85
C ALA A 207 -18.24 -5.29 50.18
N LEU A 208 -17.36 -5.28 49.18
CA LEU A 208 -15.90 -5.29 49.38
C LEU A 208 -15.44 -4.03 50.13
N GLY A 209 -15.99 -2.86 49.79
CA GLY A 209 -15.72 -1.61 50.48
C GLY A 209 -16.13 -1.64 51.95
N GLU A 210 -17.30 -2.18 52.27
CA GLU A 210 -17.80 -2.34 53.64
C GLU A 210 -16.93 -3.33 54.44
N GLN A 211 -16.56 -4.47 53.85
CA GLN A 211 -15.66 -5.45 54.48
C GLN A 211 -14.27 -4.88 54.79
N ILE A 212 -13.71 -4.11 53.85
CA ILE A 212 -12.43 -3.41 54.08
C ILE A 212 -12.57 -2.45 55.26
N ALA A 213 -13.63 -1.64 55.29
CA ALA A 213 -13.83 -0.63 56.34
C ALA A 213 -13.98 -1.27 57.74
N GLU A 214 -14.67 -2.39 57.85
CA GLU A 214 -14.82 -3.11 59.12
C GLU A 214 -13.47 -3.70 59.60
N LEU A 215 -12.72 -4.34 58.71
CA LEU A 215 -11.41 -4.91 59.06
C LEU A 215 -10.37 -3.82 59.37
N GLU A 216 -10.42 -2.67 58.69
CA GLU A 216 -9.57 -1.52 59.00
C GLU A 216 -9.87 -0.95 60.40
N LYS A 217 -11.15 -0.91 60.78
CA LYS A 217 -11.57 -0.51 62.13
C LYS A 217 -11.07 -1.49 63.18
N GLU A 218 -11.14 -2.80 62.92
CA GLU A 218 -10.61 -3.84 63.80
C GLU A 218 -9.09 -3.70 64.01
N VAL A 219 -8.33 -3.51 62.93
CA VAL A 219 -6.86 -3.35 62.99
C VAL A 219 -6.44 -2.02 63.63
N SER A 220 -7.29 -1.00 63.63
CA SER A 220 -6.99 0.30 64.25
C SER A 220 -7.08 0.29 65.79
N GLN A 221 -7.73 -0.72 66.38
CA GLN A 221 -7.84 -0.84 67.84
C GLN A 221 -6.49 -1.25 68.46
N PRO A 222 -6.13 -0.71 69.64
CA PRO A 222 -4.89 -1.07 70.32
C PRO A 222 -4.92 -2.53 70.77
N ILE A 223 -3.80 -3.24 70.60
CA ILE A 223 -3.62 -4.60 71.13
C ILE A 223 -3.58 -4.48 72.65
N ALA A 224 -4.58 -5.02 73.33
CA ALA A 224 -4.59 -5.07 74.80
C ALA A 224 -3.46 -5.99 75.28
N ALA A 225 -2.64 -5.49 76.20
CA ALA A 225 -1.53 -6.21 76.83
C ALA A 225 -1.99 -7.10 78.00
#